data_AF-A0A7S2QAW5-F1
#
_entry.id   AF-A0A7S2QAW5-F1
#
_cell.length_a   1.000
_cell.length_b   1.000
_cell.length_c   1.000
_cell.angle_alpha   90.00
_cell.angle_beta   90.00
_cell.angle_gamma   90.00
#
_symmetry.space_group_name_H-M   'P 1'
#
loop_
_entity.id
_entity.type
_entity.pdbx_description
1 polymer ?
#
loop_
_entity_poly.entity_id
_entity_poly.type
_entity_poly.pdbx_seq_one_letter_code
_entity_poly.pdbx_strand_id
1 'polypeptide(L)'
;CEVGDVDTGAAYEPKSLGEPPMVTWQPVGESEDRFSVLLVASAALAKGAVPDAAGVGSCRALWLVVDIPGPSEEDVADGMASYGLAGNFSAVARGAVVLPYAAPAAGESLLLLLFRQPTMAPLAPLLEGTAREGFSPAAFAGANGLGAALASELLVA
;
A
#
# COMPACT_ATOMS: atom_id res chain seq x y z
N CYS A 1 4.65 -7.42 23.17
CA CYS A 1 3.98 -8.04 22.03
C CYS A 1 5.07 -8.62 21.14
N GLU A 2 5.08 -9.93 20.95
CA GLU A 2 5.97 -10.56 19.97
C GLU A 2 5.44 -10.22 18.58
N VAL A 3 6.28 -9.62 17.73
CA VAL A 3 5.97 -9.39 16.32
C VAL A 3 6.32 -10.70 15.61
N GLY A 4 5.31 -11.54 15.35
CA GLY A 4 5.50 -12.72 14.52
C GLY A 4 5.60 -12.31 13.06
N ASP A 5 6.63 -12.79 12.35
CA ASP A 5 6.69 -12.68 10.90
C ASP A 5 5.47 -13.35 10.29
N VAL A 6 4.83 -12.68 9.32
CA VAL A 6 3.59 -13.13 8.68
C VAL A 6 3.90 -13.63 7.27
N ASP A 7 3.52 -14.88 6.99
CA ASP A 7 3.60 -15.46 5.64
C ASP A 7 2.56 -14.82 4.71
N THR A 8 2.96 -14.60 3.45
CA THR A 8 2.08 -14.08 2.39
C THR A 8 0.86 -14.98 2.19
N GLY A 9 -0.33 -14.38 2.08
CA GLY A 9 -1.60 -15.12 1.93
C GLY A 9 -2.17 -15.77 3.19
N ALA A 10 -1.64 -15.50 4.39
CA ALA A 10 -2.23 -15.95 5.65
C ALA A 10 -3.57 -15.24 5.96
N ALA A 11 -4.47 -15.97 6.62
CA ALA A 11 -5.74 -15.42 7.11
C ALA A 11 -5.52 -14.60 8.40
N TYR A 12 -6.11 -13.41 8.48
CA TYR A 12 -6.03 -12.47 9.60
C TYR A 12 -7.31 -12.52 10.44
N GLU A 13 -7.22 -12.44 11.76
CA GLU A 13 -8.43 -12.17 12.55
C GLU A 13 -8.85 -10.69 12.39
N PRO A 14 -10.14 -10.38 12.15
CA PRO A 14 -10.62 -8.99 11.96
C PRO A 14 -10.28 -8.02 13.09
N LYS A 15 -10.04 -8.52 14.32
CA LYS A 15 -9.61 -7.71 15.48
C LYS A 15 -8.19 -7.15 15.30
N SER A 16 -7.37 -7.78 14.48
CA SER A 16 -5.98 -7.39 14.19
C SER A 16 -5.87 -6.28 13.14
N LEU A 17 -6.98 -5.93 12.48
CA LEU A 17 -7.06 -4.91 11.43
C LEU A 17 -7.76 -3.62 11.93
N GLY A 18 -7.81 -3.41 13.25
CA GLY A 18 -8.23 -2.13 13.82
C GLY A 18 -7.23 -1.00 13.59
N GLU A 19 -6.01 -1.35 13.21
CA GLU A 19 -4.88 -0.46 12.94
C GLU A 19 -4.29 -0.74 11.55
N PRO A 20 -3.56 0.23 10.94
CA PRO A 20 -2.90 0.00 9.66
C PRO A 20 -1.94 -1.20 9.72
N PRO A 21 -1.97 -2.11 8.71
CA PRO A 21 -1.10 -3.29 8.72
C PRO A 21 0.38 -2.94 8.58
N MET A 22 1.26 -3.77 9.16
CA MET A 22 2.70 -3.72 8.95
C MET A 22 3.03 -4.39 7.62
N VAL A 23 3.84 -3.72 6.79
CA VAL A 23 4.23 -4.22 5.49
C VAL A 23 5.71 -3.95 5.32
N THR A 24 6.45 -4.96 4.90
CA THR A 24 7.88 -4.85 4.64
C THR A 24 8.14 -5.27 3.21
N TRP A 25 8.67 -4.36 2.40
CA TRP A 25 9.25 -4.69 1.10
C TRP A 25 10.77 -4.55 1.16
N GLN A 26 11.48 -5.39 0.42
CA GLN A 26 12.90 -5.15 0.18
C GLN A 26 13.06 -3.82 -0.57
N PRO A 27 14.18 -3.09 -0.37
CA PRO A 27 14.45 -1.88 -1.13
C PRO A 27 14.30 -2.14 -2.63
N VAL A 28 13.37 -1.43 -3.25
CA VAL A 28 13.22 -1.36 -4.70
C VAL A 28 13.42 0.09 -5.10
N GLY A 29 14.24 0.33 -6.13
CA GLY A 29 14.51 1.66 -6.66
C GLY A 29 15.70 2.38 -6.01
N GLU A 30 15.87 3.64 -6.41
CA GLU A 30 16.96 4.53 -6.04
C GLU A 30 16.50 5.59 -5.02
N SER A 31 17.43 6.29 -4.36
CA SER A 31 17.10 7.30 -3.34
C SER A 31 16.28 8.48 -3.88
N GLU A 32 16.39 8.76 -5.17
CA GLU A 32 15.63 9.80 -5.87
C GLU A 32 14.18 9.38 -6.17
N ASP A 33 13.88 8.08 -6.07
CA ASP A 33 12.54 7.57 -6.37
C ASP A 33 11.51 8.02 -5.35
N ARG A 34 10.26 8.01 -5.81
CA ARG A 34 9.08 8.21 -4.98
C ARG A 34 8.10 7.08 -5.17
N PHE A 35 7.40 6.73 -4.11
CA PHE A 35 6.47 5.60 -4.09
C PHE A 35 5.10 6.01 -3.55
N SER A 36 4.10 5.25 -3.97
CA SER A 36 2.74 5.30 -3.43
C SER A 36 2.35 3.93 -2.90
N VAL A 37 1.73 3.91 -1.73
CA VAL A 37 1.13 2.72 -1.12
C VAL A 37 -0.38 2.92 -1.10
N LEU A 38 -1.10 1.93 -1.63
CA LEU A 38 -2.56 1.92 -1.69
C LEU A 38 -3.07 0.61 -1.08
N LEU A 39 -3.93 0.72 -0.07
CA LEU A 39 -4.68 -0.40 0.48
C LEU A 39 -6.14 -0.29 0.04
N VAL A 40 -6.65 -1.35 -0.59
CA VAL A 40 -8.05 -1.47 -0.98
C VAL A 40 -8.69 -2.70 -0.39
N ALA A 41 -10.00 -2.64 -0.18
CA ALA A 41 -10.83 -3.77 0.19
C ALA A 41 -11.82 -4.08 -0.94
N SER A 42 -12.00 -5.38 -1.21
CA SER A 42 -13.03 -5.84 -2.14
C SER A 42 -13.46 -7.27 -1.83
N ALA A 43 -14.77 -7.51 -1.85
CA ALA A 43 -15.34 -8.85 -1.73
C ALA A 43 -14.97 -9.76 -2.93
N ALA A 44 -14.58 -9.19 -4.07
CA ALA A 44 -14.19 -9.95 -5.26
C ALA A 44 -12.81 -10.62 -5.12
N LEU A 45 -11.98 -10.12 -4.21
CA LEU A 45 -10.62 -10.60 -3.94
C LEU A 45 -10.58 -11.95 -3.21
N ALA A 46 -11.68 -12.36 -2.57
CA ALA A 46 -11.78 -13.59 -1.78
C ALA A 46 -11.75 -14.91 -2.59
N LYS A 47 -11.61 -14.86 -3.92
CA LYS A 47 -11.77 -16.03 -4.82
C LYS A 47 -10.47 -16.67 -5.33
N GLY A 48 -9.33 -16.44 -4.68
CA GLY A 48 -8.17 -17.36 -4.75
C GLY A 48 -7.14 -17.11 -5.85
N ALA A 49 -7.15 -15.96 -6.53
CA ALA A 49 -6.02 -15.48 -7.31
C ALA A 49 -5.68 -14.06 -6.82
N VAL A 50 -4.40 -13.75 -6.60
CA VAL A 50 -3.97 -12.37 -6.29
C VAL A 50 -4.15 -11.56 -7.57
N PRO A 51 -5.16 -10.69 -7.67
CA PRO A 51 -5.31 -9.86 -8.85
C PRO A 51 -4.32 -8.71 -8.76
N ASP A 52 -3.77 -8.34 -9.91
CA ASP A 52 -3.09 -7.06 -10.05
C ASP A 52 -4.10 -5.90 -9.96
N ALA A 53 -3.61 -4.66 -10.00
CA ALA A 53 -4.46 -3.47 -9.97
C ALA A 53 -5.53 -3.44 -11.09
N ALA A 54 -5.32 -4.17 -12.20
CA ALA A 54 -6.27 -4.28 -13.31
C ALA A 54 -7.36 -5.33 -13.07
N GLY A 55 -7.06 -6.38 -12.29
CA GLY A 55 -8.02 -7.40 -11.88
C GLY A 55 -8.97 -6.95 -10.76
N VAL A 56 -8.63 -5.88 -10.03
CA VAL A 56 -9.51 -5.26 -9.03
C VAL A 56 -10.45 -4.27 -9.72
N GLY A 57 -11.72 -4.64 -9.82
CA GLY A 57 -12.78 -3.73 -10.27
C GLY A 57 -13.04 -2.58 -9.29
N SER A 58 -14.28 -2.10 -9.26
CA SER A 58 -14.70 -1.11 -8.24
C SER A 58 -14.52 -1.67 -6.84
N CYS A 59 -13.83 -0.93 -5.98
CA CYS A 59 -13.45 -1.34 -4.63
C CYS A 59 -13.53 -0.15 -3.65
N ARG A 60 -13.18 -0.42 -2.39
CA ARG A 60 -13.09 0.61 -1.36
C ARG A 60 -11.64 0.90 -1.02
N ALA A 61 -11.18 2.14 -1.19
CA ALA A 61 -9.87 2.57 -0.73
C ALA A 61 -9.86 2.79 0.79
N LEU A 62 -9.04 2.00 1.48
CA LEU A 62 -8.91 2.05 2.94
C LEU A 62 -7.82 3.01 3.37
N TRP A 63 -6.75 3.12 2.59
CA TRP A 63 -5.58 3.92 2.95
C TRP A 63 -4.74 4.25 1.72
N LEU A 64 -4.24 5.48 1.63
CA LEU A 64 -3.39 5.96 0.54
C LEU A 64 -2.31 6.87 1.10
N VAL A 65 -1.06 6.47 0.90
CA VAL A 65 0.13 7.27 1.19
C VAL A 65 0.91 7.45 -0.09
N VAL A 66 1.36 8.67 -0.33
CA VAL A 66 2.10 9.04 -1.55
C VAL A 66 3.37 9.78 -1.17
N ASP A 67 4.23 10.02 -2.14
CA ASP A 67 5.46 10.80 -2.02
C ASP A 67 6.44 10.17 -1.01
N ILE A 68 6.32 8.84 -0.84
CA ILE A 68 7.20 8.05 0.01
C ILE A 68 8.60 8.07 -0.62
N PRO A 69 9.63 8.60 0.06
CA PRO A 69 10.98 8.65 -0.50
C PRO A 69 11.56 7.25 -0.67
N GLY A 70 12.36 7.06 -1.73
CA GLY A 70 13.17 5.86 -1.92
C GLY A 70 14.17 5.61 -0.79
N PRO A 71 14.91 4.49 -0.85
CA PRO A 71 15.75 4.07 0.25
C PRO A 71 16.97 5.00 0.35
N SER A 72 17.32 5.43 1.57
CA SER A 72 18.57 6.15 1.83
C SER A 72 19.76 5.17 1.87
N GLU A 73 20.99 5.68 1.78
CA GLU A 73 22.20 4.84 1.90
C GLU A 73 22.25 4.09 3.24
N GLU A 74 21.72 4.69 4.32
CA GLU A 74 21.59 4.07 5.64
C GLU A 74 20.55 2.92 5.61
N ASP A 75 19.39 3.17 4.98
CA ASP A 75 18.35 2.14 4.78
C ASP A 75 18.90 0.91 4.01
N VAL A 76 19.81 1.14 3.04
CA VAL A 76 20.45 0.07 2.27
C VAL A 76 21.54 -0.66 3.08
N ALA A 77 22.36 0.08 3.85
CA ALA A 77 23.46 -0.48 4.64
C ALA A 77 22.98 -1.41 5.77
N ASP A 78 21.82 -1.13 6.35
CA ASP A 78 21.19 -1.97 7.36
C ASP A 78 20.52 -3.23 6.78
N GLY A 79 20.59 -3.42 5.44
CA GLY A 79 19.93 -4.53 4.74
C GLY A 79 18.40 -4.50 4.83
N MET A 80 17.86 -3.43 5.40
CA MET A 80 16.49 -3.25 5.82
C MET A 80 16.09 -1.82 5.48
N ALA A 81 15.90 -1.54 4.19
CA ALA A 81 15.04 -0.44 3.79
C ALA A 81 13.60 -0.88 4.04
N SER A 82 13.27 -1.00 5.31
CA SER A 82 11.94 -1.38 5.74
C SER A 82 11.06 -0.17 5.51
N TYR A 83 10.23 -0.22 4.47
CA TYR A 83 9.07 0.66 4.35
C TYR A 83 7.99 0.22 5.33
N GLY A 84 8.33 0.16 6.61
CA GLY A 84 7.45 -0.31 7.66
C GLY A 84 6.47 0.78 8.10
N LEU A 85 5.28 0.36 8.50
CA LEU A 85 4.64 0.94 9.68
C LEU A 85 4.73 -0.09 10.81
N ALA A 86 5.23 0.38 11.95
CA ALA A 86 5.30 -0.26 13.26
C ALA A 86 6.33 -1.39 13.46
N GLY A 87 7.59 -1.06 13.12
CA GLY A 87 8.81 -1.74 13.59
C GLY A 87 10.04 -0.92 13.20
N ASN A 88 9.96 -0.34 11.99
CA ASN A 88 10.65 0.89 11.63
C ASN A 88 9.73 1.71 10.71
N PHE A 89 9.15 2.80 11.24
CA PHE A 89 8.21 3.71 10.57
C PHE A 89 8.86 4.61 9.51
N SER A 90 10.18 4.49 9.30
CA SER A 90 10.98 5.58 8.77
C SER A 90 10.56 6.01 7.36
N ALA A 91 10.29 5.09 6.43
CA ALA A 91 10.04 5.48 5.04
C ALA A 91 8.58 5.87 4.73
N VAL A 92 7.58 5.08 5.14
CA VAL A 92 6.17 5.43 4.85
C VAL A 92 5.70 6.62 5.70
N ALA A 93 6.23 6.80 6.92
CA ALA A 93 5.98 8.03 7.70
C ALA A 93 6.59 9.28 7.08
N ARG A 94 7.60 9.13 6.19
CA ARG A 94 8.14 10.23 5.40
C ARG A 94 7.26 10.59 4.19
N GLY A 95 6.26 9.76 3.86
CA GLY A 95 5.26 10.05 2.84
C GLY A 95 4.12 10.93 3.33
N ALA A 96 3.31 11.41 2.40
CA ALA A 96 2.10 12.18 2.66
C ALA A 96 0.86 11.27 2.68
N VAL A 97 0.14 11.27 3.80
CA VAL A 97 -1.13 10.54 3.94
C VAL A 97 -2.24 11.33 3.23
N VAL A 98 -2.70 10.81 2.10
CA VAL A 98 -3.81 11.41 1.32
C VAL A 98 -5.15 10.89 1.80
N LEU A 99 -5.24 9.57 2.00
CA LEU A 99 -6.41 8.94 2.61
C LEU A 99 -5.96 8.31 3.92
N PRO A 100 -6.42 8.81 5.09
CA PRO A 100 -6.16 8.17 6.37
C PRO A 100 -6.67 6.73 6.40
N TYR A 101 -6.10 5.89 7.26
CA TYR A 101 -6.52 4.50 7.35
C TYR A 101 -7.97 4.40 7.82
N ALA A 102 -8.73 3.49 7.21
CA ALA A 102 -10.05 3.07 7.64
C ALA A 102 -10.05 1.55 7.82
N ALA A 103 -10.57 1.08 8.94
CA ALA A 103 -10.65 -0.35 9.22
C ALA A 103 -11.54 -1.06 8.18
N PRO A 104 -11.15 -2.26 7.73
CA PRO A 104 -11.96 -3.06 6.82
C PRO A 104 -13.24 -3.54 7.51
N ALA A 105 -14.26 -3.84 6.70
CA ALA A 105 -15.45 -4.52 7.17
C ALA A 105 -15.20 -6.03 7.27
N ALA A 106 -15.95 -6.71 8.15
CA ALA A 106 -15.82 -8.15 8.32
C ALA A 106 -16.09 -8.90 6.99
N GLY A 107 -15.21 -9.84 6.64
CA GLY A 107 -15.32 -10.65 5.42
C GLY A 107 -14.81 -9.97 4.14
N GLU A 108 -14.20 -8.79 4.24
CA GLU A 108 -13.49 -8.19 3.11
C GLU A 108 -12.07 -8.77 3.00
N SER A 109 -11.65 -9.10 1.78
CA SER A 109 -10.23 -9.33 1.50
C SER A 109 -9.59 -8.02 1.08
N LEU A 110 -8.33 -7.82 1.47
CA LEU A 110 -7.59 -6.59 1.23
C LEU A 110 -6.49 -6.84 0.21
N LEU A 111 -6.28 -5.88 -0.68
CA LEU A 111 -5.13 -5.87 -1.57
C LEU A 111 -4.30 -4.63 -1.27
N LEU A 112 -3.03 -4.86 -0.97
CA LEU A 112 -2.05 -3.81 -0.83
C LEU A 112 -1.23 -3.70 -2.11
N LEU A 113 -1.05 -2.47 -2.59
CA LEU A 113 -0.36 -2.17 -3.84
C LEU A 113 0.75 -1.15 -3.60
N LEU A 114 1.92 -1.42 -4.17
CA LEU A 114 3.05 -0.50 -4.22
C LEU A 114 3.27 -0.01 -5.65
N PHE A 115 3.33 1.30 -5.84
CA PHE A 115 3.62 1.92 -7.13
C PHE A 115 4.87 2.79 -7.05
N ARG A 116 5.67 2.83 -8.13
CA ARG A 116 6.66 3.89 -8.34
C ARG A 116 5.95 5.09 -8.95
N GLN A 117 6.22 6.27 -8.42
CA GLN A 117 5.66 7.51 -8.94
C GLN A 117 6.50 8.03 -10.11
N PRO A 118 5.89 8.77 -11.05
CA PRO A 118 6.64 9.55 -12.00
C PRO A 118 7.44 10.64 -11.26
N THR A 119 8.65 10.95 -11.73
CA THR A 119 9.58 11.91 -11.13
C THR A 119 9.08 13.37 -11.15
N MET A 120 7.87 13.60 -11.62
CA MET A 120 7.31 14.92 -11.92
C MET A 120 6.32 15.35 -10.83
N ALA A 121 6.88 16.00 -9.81
CA ALA A 121 6.18 16.71 -8.73
C ALA A 121 5.44 15.83 -7.68
N PRO A 122 5.22 16.36 -6.46
CA PRO A 122 4.49 15.65 -5.41
C PRO A 122 3.04 15.37 -5.82
N LEU A 123 2.56 14.16 -5.57
CA LEU A 123 1.19 13.76 -5.89
C LEU A 123 0.18 14.19 -4.82
N ALA A 124 0.59 14.39 -3.57
CA ALA A 124 -0.35 14.65 -2.48
C ALA A 124 -1.35 15.81 -2.73
N PRO A 125 -0.93 16.98 -3.24
CA PRO A 125 -1.85 18.09 -3.50
C PRO A 125 -2.86 17.81 -4.62
N LEU A 126 -2.53 16.90 -5.54
CA LEU A 126 -3.38 16.54 -6.69
C LEU A 126 -4.47 15.53 -6.32
N LEU A 127 -4.32 14.88 -5.16
CA LEU A 127 -5.17 13.78 -4.72
C LEU A 127 -6.07 14.16 -3.55
N GLU A 128 -6.13 15.45 -3.19
CA GLU A 128 -7.06 15.94 -2.19
C GLU A 128 -8.51 15.62 -2.59
N GLY A 129 -9.28 15.04 -1.68
CA GLY A 129 -10.67 14.64 -1.94
C GLY A 129 -10.83 13.32 -2.69
N THR A 130 -9.78 12.49 -2.79
CA THR A 130 -9.90 11.12 -3.34
C THR A 130 -11.06 10.36 -2.67
N ALA A 131 -11.95 9.77 -3.47
CA ALA A 131 -13.10 9.03 -2.96
C ALA A 131 -12.65 7.66 -2.41
N ARG A 132 -13.23 7.25 -1.27
CA ARG A 132 -13.02 5.90 -0.73
C ARG A 132 -13.84 4.85 -1.48
N GLU A 133 -15.12 5.14 -1.68
CA GLU A 133 -16.06 4.22 -2.33
C GLU A 133 -15.98 4.35 -3.84
N GLY A 134 -16.24 3.25 -4.56
CA GLY A 134 -16.21 3.25 -6.02
C GLY A 134 -14.80 3.41 -6.60
N PHE A 135 -13.76 3.21 -5.79
CA PHE A 135 -12.38 3.42 -6.17
C PHE A 135 -11.92 2.35 -7.17
N SER A 136 -11.13 2.73 -8.16
CA SER A 136 -10.52 1.81 -9.12
C SER A 136 -9.00 1.99 -9.10
N PRO A 137 -8.23 0.97 -8.66
CA PRO A 137 -6.77 1.05 -8.62
C PRO A 137 -6.16 1.27 -10.00
N ALA A 138 -6.67 0.60 -11.04
CA ALA A 138 -6.21 0.80 -12.41
C ALA A 138 -6.49 2.22 -12.93
N ALA A 139 -7.69 2.77 -12.69
CA ALA A 139 -8.00 4.13 -13.10
C ALA A 139 -7.14 5.15 -12.35
N PHE A 140 -6.92 4.94 -11.05
CA PHE A 140 -6.01 5.76 -10.23
C PHE A 140 -4.58 5.72 -10.76
N ALA A 141 -4.04 4.53 -11.04
CA ALA A 141 -2.69 4.37 -11.56
C ALA A 141 -2.53 5.04 -12.94
N GLY A 142 -3.51 4.86 -13.83
CA GLY A 142 -3.51 5.48 -15.15
C GLY A 142 -3.62 7.01 -15.10
N ALA A 143 -4.52 7.55 -14.27
CA ALA A 143 -4.72 9.00 -14.13
C ALA A 143 -3.49 9.73 -13.58
N ASN A 144 -2.69 9.04 -12.75
CA ASN A 144 -1.52 9.61 -12.08
C ASN A 144 -0.18 9.13 -12.66
N GLY A 145 -0.21 8.43 -13.80
CA GLY A 145 1.01 7.98 -14.48
C GLY A 145 1.87 6.99 -13.68
N LEU A 146 1.27 6.23 -12.76
CA LEU A 146 1.98 5.30 -11.86
C LEU A 146 2.42 3.99 -12.54
N GLY A 147 1.87 3.70 -13.73
CA GLY A 147 2.14 2.43 -14.43
C GLY A 147 1.57 1.22 -13.69
N ALA A 148 2.25 0.08 -13.82
CA ALA A 148 1.88 -1.15 -13.12
C ALA A 148 2.39 -1.12 -11.67
N ALA A 149 1.66 -1.77 -10.75
CA ALA A 149 2.13 -1.97 -9.39
C ALA A 149 3.43 -2.78 -9.41
N LEU A 150 4.43 -2.32 -8.67
CA LEU A 150 5.71 -3.03 -8.51
C LEU A 150 5.56 -4.28 -7.65
N ALA A 151 4.66 -4.21 -6.67
CA ALA A 151 4.33 -5.32 -5.79
C ALA A 151 2.84 -5.26 -5.42
N SER A 152 2.27 -6.43 -5.16
CA SER A 152 0.91 -6.59 -4.69
C SER A 152 0.86 -7.70 -3.65
N GLU A 153 0.20 -7.46 -2.53
CA GLU A 153 0.03 -8.46 -1.46
C GLU A 153 -1.46 -8.59 -1.10
N LEU A 154 -1.97 -9.83 -1.10
CA LEU A 154 -3.35 -10.13 -0.71
C LEU A 154 -3.40 -10.47 0.79
N LEU A 155 -4.12 -9.65 1.55
CA LEU A 155 -4.35 -9.86 2.97
C LEU A 155 -5.78 -10.38 3.16
N VAL A 156 -5.95 -11.60 3.66
CA VAL A 156 -7.27 -12.24 3.80
C VAL A 156 -7.77 -12.08 5.23
N ALA A 157 -8.80 -11.28 5.51
CA ALA A 157 -9.42 -11.19 6.83
C ALA A 157 -10.46 -12.29 7.12
#